data_AF-A0A6A8DIS4-F1
#
_entry.id   AF-A0A6A8DIS4-F1
#
_cell.length_a   1.000
_cell.length_b   1.000
_cell.length_c   1.000
_cell.angle_alpha   90.00
_cell.angle_beta   90.00
_cell.angle_gamma   90.00
#
_symmetry.space_group_name_H-M   'P 1'
#
loop_
_entity.id
_entity.type
_entity.pdbx_description
1 polymer ?
#
loop_
_entity_poly.entity_id
_entity_poly.type
_entity_poly.pdbx_seq_one_letter_code
_entity_poly.pdbx_strand_id
1 'polypeptide(L)' 'MSQLITSFIVRCHIIESDKPEKKDYRIKLTHVQEESELSFDSFEEAMNYMKQTVNNIQS' A
#
# COMPACT_ATOMS: atom_id res chain seq x y z
N MET A 1 -16.95 -0.01 -23.22
CA MET A 1 -16.30 0.94 -22.30
C MET A 1 -15.35 0.15 -21.43
N SER A 2 -14.04 0.27 -21.67
CA SER A 2 -13.01 -0.38 -20.85
C SER A 2 -13.01 0.26 -19.47
N GLN A 3 -13.32 -0.51 -18.43
CA GLN A 3 -13.21 -0.05 -17.05
C GLN A 3 -11.73 0.27 -16.75
N LEU A 4 -11.46 1.51 -16.34
CA LEU A 4 -10.18 1.92 -15.75
C LEU A 4 -10.12 1.39 -14.31
N ILE A 5 -9.99 0.08 -14.15
CA ILE A 5 -9.82 -0.56 -12.84
C ILE A 5 -8.34 -0.53 -12.47
N THR A 6 -8.08 0.02 -11.29
CA THR A 6 -6.79 -0.05 -10.60
C THR A 6 -6.94 -0.98 -9.41
N SER A 7 -6.01 -1.89 -9.21
CA SER A 7 -6.10 -2.93 -8.19
C SER A 7 -4.84 -2.95 -7.34
N PHE A 8 -5.03 -3.06 -6.04
CA PHE A 8 -3.96 -3.10 -5.07
C PHE A 8 -4.08 -4.33 -4.17
N ILE A 9 -2.93 -4.91 -3.82
CA ILE A 9 -2.83 -5.91 -2.76
C ILE A 9 -2.12 -5.26 -1.58
N VAL A 10 -2.78 -5.21 -0.42
CA VAL A 10 -2.19 -4.72 0.83
C VAL A 10 -1.80 -5.91 1.68
N ARG A 11 -0.53 -5.98 2.09
CA ARG A 11 0.03 -7.00 2.97
C ARG A 11 0.62 -6.35 4.20
N CYS A 12 0.23 -6.79 5.38
CA CYS A 12 0.73 -6.27 6.65
C CYS A 12 1.61 -7.32 7.32
N HIS A 13 2.86 -6.97 7.57
CA HIS A 13 3.80 -7.81 8.30
C HIS A 13 3.95 -7.24 9.70
N ILE A 14 3.50 -7.99 10.71
CA ILE A 14 3.81 -7.67 12.10
C ILE A 14 5.27 -8.06 12.31
N ILE A 15 6.06 -7.10 12.77
CA ILE A 15 7.44 -7.33 13.18
C ILE A 15 7.39 -7.55 14.68
N GLU A 16 7.76 -8.76 15.11
CA GLU A 16 7.96 -9.02 16.53
C GLU A 16 9.11 -8.14 17.00
N SER A 17 8.79 -7.17 17.86
CA SER A 17 9.80 -6.33 18.48
C SER A 17 10.06 -6.86 19.89
N ASP A 18 11.31 -6.80 20.32
CA ASP A 18 11.72 -7.14 21.70
C ASP A 18 11.14 -6.14 22.74
N LYS A 19 10.42 -5.11 22.27
CA LYS A 19 9.81 -4.05 23.10
C LYS A 19 8.28 -4.15 23.04
N PRO A 20 7.61 -4.69 24.08
CA PRO A 20 6.18 -4.99 24.07
C PRO A 20 5.27 -3.75 23.86
N GLU A 21 5.83 -2.55 24.00
CA GLU A 21 5.12 -1.27 23.95
C GLU A 21 4.98 -0.71 22.52
N LYS A 22 5.68 -1.31 21.54
CA LYS A 22 5.66 -0.83 20.14
C LYS A 22 5.55 -2.02 19.19
N LYS A 23 4.33 -2.27 18.71
CA LYS A 23 4.10 -3.20 17.60
C LYS A 23 4.59 -2.51 16.33
N ASP A 24 5.81 -2.84 15.91
CA ASP A 24 6.30 -2.43 14.61
C ASP A 24 5.61 -3.28 13.55
N TYR A 25 5.13 -2.63 12.50
CA TYR A 25 4.54 -3.31 11.36
C TYR A 25 5.07 -2.68 10.09
N ARG A 26 5.11 -3.47 9.02
CA ARG A 26 5.45 -3.00 7.69
C ARG A 26 4.30 -3.30 6.75
N ILE A 27 3.85 -2.28 6.03
CA ILE A 27 2.81 -2.42 5.01
C ILE A 27 3.51 -2.57 3.68
N LYS A 28 3.19 -3.63 2.95
CA LYS A 28 3.57 -3.83 1.55
C LYS A 28 2.34 -3.61 0.69
N LEU A 29 2.47 -2.74 -0.30
CA LEU A 29 1.44 -2.47 -1.28
C LEU A 29 1.93 -2.92 -2.65
N THR A 30 1.17 -3.78 -3.31
CA THR A 30 1.42 -4.14 -4.71
C THR A 30 0.39 -3.48 -5.60
N HIS A 31 0.85 -2.72 -6.59
CA HIS A 31 0.01 -2.27 -7.69
C HIS A 31 -0.04 -3.40 -8.73
N VAL A 32 -1.22 -4.01 -8.90
CA VAL A 32 -1.37 -5.27 -9.67
C VAL A 32 -1.09 -5.06 -11.15
N GLN A 33 -1.49 -3.92 -11.71
CA GLN A 33 -1.35 -3.59 -13.13
C GLN A 33 0.09 -3.28 -13.53
N GLU A 34 0.87 -2.66 -12.64
CA GLU A 34 2.27 -2.31 -12.88
C GLU A 34 3.25 -3.36 -12.36
N GLU A 35 2.74 -4.41 -11.70
CA GLU A 35 3.53 -5.44 -11.02
C GLU A 35 4.58 -4.86 -10.06
N SER A 36 4.29 -3.66 -9.50
CA SER A 36 5.21 -2.92 -8.64
C SER A 36 4.85 -3.09 -7.16
N GLU A 37 5.85 -3.26 -6.29
CA GLU A 37 5.68 -3.37 -4.85
C GLU A 37 6.40 -2.22 -4.12
N LEU A 38 5.70 -1.58 -3.20
CA LEU A 38 6.21 -0.54 -2.31
C LEU A 38 6.01 -0.93 -0.86
N SER A 39 6.83 -0.38 0.04
CA SER A 39 6.67 -0.55 1.49
C SER A 39 6.42 0.78 2.18
N PHE A 40 5.57 0.76 3.19
CA PHE A 40 5.18 1.93 3.98
C PHE A 40 5.23 1.60 5.47
N ASP A 41 5.52 2.62 6.28
CA ASP A 41 5.58 2.52 7.73
C ASP A 41 4.24 2.89 8.39
N SER A 42 3.30 3.46 7.63
CA SER A 42 1.95 3.80 8.08
C SER A 42 0.87 3.51 7.03
N PHE A 43 -0.36 3.26 7.49
CA PHE A 43 -1.52 3.10 6.61
C PHE A 43 -1.88 4.41 5.91
N GLU A 44 -1.62 5.57 6.52
CA GLU A 44 -1.89 6.87 5.91
C GLU A 44 -1.02 7.09 4.66
N GLU A 45 0.27 6.76 4.72
CA GLU A 45 1.17 6.85 3.56
C GLU A 45 0.74 5.90 2.43
N ALA A 46 0.45 4.64 2.75
CA ALA A 46 -0.01 3.66 1.77
C ALA A 46 -1.33 4.10 1.10
N MET A 47 -2.26 4.66 1.89
CA MET A 47 -3.54 5.17 1.40
C MET A 47 -3.37 6.41 0.53
N ASN A 48 -2.49 7.33 0.92
CA ASN A 48 -2.20 8.53 0.12
C ASN A 48 -1.60 8.15 -1.24
N TYR A 49 -0.70 7.17 -1.28
CA TYR A 49 -0.18 6.63 -2.53
C TYR A 49 -1.31 6.06 -3.41
N MET A 50 -2.17 5.19 -2.88
CA MET A 50 -3.28 4.61 -3.64
C MET A 50 -4.21 5.69 -4.24
N LYS A 51 -4.53 6.75 -3.46
CA LYS A 51 -5.34 7.87 -3.93
C LYS A 51 -4.66 8.63 -5.08
N GLN A 52 -3.36 8.90 -4.96
CA GLN A 52 -2.60 9.59 -6.01
C GLN A 52 -2.57 8.76 -7.29
N THR A 53 -2.33 7.45 -7.20
CA THR A 53 -2.35 6.54 -8.36
C THR A 53 -3.70 6.57 -9.07
N VAL A 54 -4.82 6.46 -8.33
CA VAL A 54 -6.17 6.51 -8.91
C VAL A 54 -6.48 7.86 -9.55
N ASN A 55 -6.09 8.98 -8.90
CA ASN A 55 -6.34 10.33 -9.43
C ASN A 55 -5.50 10.61 -10.69
N ASN A 56 -4.27 10.13 -10.75
CA ASN A 56 -3.39 10.29 -11.92
C ASN A 56 -3.89 9.49 -13.13
N ILE A 57 -4.65 8.40 -12.92
CA ILE A 57 -5.28 7.63 -14.00
C ILE A 57 -6.47 8.38 -14.64
N GLN A 58 -7.06 9.35 -13.93
CA GLN A 58 -8.16 10.19 -14.45
C GLN A 58 -7.68 11.49 -15.13
N SER A 59 -6.38 11.78 -15.14
CA SER A 59 -5.80 13.01 -15.69
C SER A 59 -5.33 12.86 -17.13
#